data_AF-A0A416HRR0-F1
#
_entry.id   AF-A0A416HRR0-F1
#
_cell.length_a   1.000
_cell.length_b   1.000
_cell.length_c   1.000
_cell.angle_alpha   90.00
_cell.angle_beta   90.00
_cell.angle_gamma   90.00
#
_symmetry.space_group_name_H-M   'P 1'
#
loop_
_entity.id
_entity.type
_entity.pdbx_description
1 polymer ?
#
loop_
_entity_poly.entity_id
_entity_poly.type
_entity_poly.pdbx_seq_one_letter_code
_entity_poly.pdbx_strand_id
1 'polypeptide(L)'
;MAYSHTKGLIALPTDYNATQSEYTYQKLSYKYIQPNGNLTMTPSQMQDIDSYVNGNGYLKRKVLKHHRTKIEWNTPYLTYEDKCKLIKAIRTGYKQGEGSYESRTIHARYYNDWEDDYSTGKFYMPDVQFQYGGLYHGAPMYLPIRLALIEY
;
A
#
# COMPACT_ATOMS: atom_id res chain seq x y z
N MET A 1 -5.54 -3.67 -19.05
CA MET A 1 -5.70 -2.27 -19.51
C MET A 1 -4.42 -1.55 -19.12
N ALA A 2 -3.63 -1.08 -20.09
CA ALA A 2 -2.31 -0.52 -19.81
C ALA A 2 -2.31 0.64 -18.79
N TYR A 3 -1.15 0.87 -18.17
CA TYR A 3 -0.89 1.92 -17.19
C TYR A 3 -1.52 3.29 -17.56
N SER A 4 -2.06 3.96 -16.55
CA SER A 4 -2.67 5.29 -16.68
C SER A 4 -2.13 6.28 -15.66
N HIS A 5 -1.54 7.37 -16.15
CA HIS A 5 -1.00 8.44 -15.30
C HIS A 5 -2.07 9.10 -14.38
N THR A 6 -3.34 9.11 -14.79
CA THR A 6 -4.43 9.66 -13.96
C THR A 6 -4.81 8.71 -12.82
N LYS A 7 -4.63 7.40 -13.01
CA LYS A 7 -4.86 6.39 -11.96
C LYS A 7 -3.65 6.22 -11.02
N GLY A 8 -2.43 6.52 -11.51
CA GLY A 8 -1.18 6.40 -10.75
C GLY A 8 -0.72 4.94 -10.60
N LEU A 9 0.28 4.67 -9.75
CA LEU A 9 0.69 3.30 -9.39
C LEU A 9 -0.08 2.75 -8.19
N ILE A 10 -0.46 3.63 -7.27
CA ILE A 10 -1.26 3.32 -6.08
C ILE A 10 -2.25 4.47 -5.85
N ALA A 11 -3.46 4.13 -5.41
CA ALA A 11 -4.51 5.05 -5.06
C ALA A 11 -5.22 4.61 -3.78
N LEU A 12 -5.55 5.59 -2.95
CA LEU A 12 -6.27 5.40 -1.68
C LEU A 12 -7.75 5.75 -1.89
N PRO A 13 -8.67 5.11 -1.16
CA PRO A 13 -10.10 5.38 -1.32
C PRO A 13 -10.44 6.73 -0.66
N THR A 14 -11.27 7.51 -1.33
CA THR A 14 -11.76 8.81 -0.83
C THR A 14 -13.23 8.77 -0.48
N ASP A 15 -13.99 7.86 -1.10
CA ASP A 15 -15.41 7.68 -0.87
C ASP A 15 -15.82 6.23 -1.19
N TYR A 16 -16.98 5.81 -0.69
CA TYR A 16 -17.57 4.50 -0.97
C TYR A 16 -19.08 4.60 -1.16
N ASN A 17 -19.55 4.22 -2.33
CA ASN A 17 -20.97 4.09 -2.63
C ASN A 17 -21.48 2.73 -2.16
N ALA A 18 -22.19 2.70 -1.03
CA ALA A 18 -22.72 1.47 -0.46
C ALA A 18 -23.78 0.78 -1.33
N THR A 19 -24.52 1.52 -2.16
CA THR A 19 -25.57 0.97 -3.04
C THR A 19 -24.97 0.21 -4.21
N GLN A 20 -23.84 0.67 -4.75
CA GLN A 20 -23.16 0.06 -5.89
C GLN A 20 -21.98 -0.83 -5.46
N SER A 21 -21.62 -0.82 -4.17
CA SER A 21 -20.41 -1.45 -3.64
C SER A 21 -19.13 -0.97 -4.35
N GLU A 22 -19.09 0.31 -4.70
CA GLU A 22 -18.01 0.91 -5.48
C GLU A 22 -17.21 1.94 -4.67
N TYR A 23 -15.88 1.89 -4.81
CA TYR A 23 -14.97 2.86 -4.21
C TYR A 23 -14.58 3.94 -5.21
N THR A 24 -14.54 5.18 -4.75
CA THR A 24 -13.84 6.26 -5.46
C THR A 24 -12.41 6.36 -4.94
N TYR A 25 -11.45 6.49 -5.85
CA TYR A 25 -10.02 6.49 -5.52
C TYR A 25 -9.32 7.78 -5.95
N GLN A 26 -8.41 8.24 -5.11
CA GLN A 26 -7.47 9.30 -5.44
C GLN A 26 -6.05 8.73 -5.52
N LYS A 27 -5.35 8.99 -6.63
CA LYS A 27 -3.95 8.57 -6.79
C LYS A 27 -3.09 9.15 -5.67
N LEU A 28 -2.21 8.33 -5.12
CA LEU A 28 -1.21 8.82 -4.19
C LEU A 28 -0.28 9.77 -4.94
N SER A 29 -0.11 10.99 -4.42
CA SER A 29 0.80 11.94 -5.03
C SER A 29 2.23 11.41 -4.93
N TYR A 30 2.97 11.44 -6.05
CA TYR A 30 4.39 11.06 -6.10
C TYR A 30 5.27 11.90 -5.17
N LYS A 31 4.81 13.05 -4.67
CA LYS A 31 5.53 13.80 -3.62
C LYS A 31 5.65 13.03 -2.29
N TYR A 32 4.81 12.01 -2.07
CA TYR A 32 4.85 11.14 -0.90
C TYR A 32 5.61 9.83 -1.16
N ILE A 33 6.25 9.71 -2.32
CA ILE A 33 7.08 8.57 -2.71
C ILE A 33 8.48 9.13 -2.94
N GLN A 34 9.47 8.56 -2.27
CA GLN A 34 10.84 9.02 -2.38
C GLN A 34 11.32 8.92 -3.85
N PRO A 35 11.93 9.98 -4.42
CA PRO A 35 12.53 9.91 -5.74
C PRO A 35 13.59 8.81 -5.79
N ASN A 36 13.57 7.98 -6.83
CA ASN A 36 14.44 6.80 -6.97
C ASN A 36 14.33 5.79 -5.80
N GLY A 37 13.31 5.92 -4.95
CA GLY A 37 13.15 5.16 -3.72
C GLY A 37 11.93 4.24 -3.78
N ASN A 38 12.22 2.96 -4.03
CA ASN A 38 11.55 1.76 -3.52
C ASN A 38 10.02 1.81 -3.34
N LEU A 39 9.22 2.37 -4.27
CA LEU A 39 7.86 1.85 -4.40
C LEU A 39 8.01 0.44 -4.97
N THR A 40 7.89 -0.55 -4.10
CA THR A 40 7.96 -1.95 -4.46
C THR A 40 6.58 -2.56 -4.31
N MET A 41 6.16 -3.25 -5.35
CA MET A 41 4.89 -3.95 -5.38
C MET A 41 5.19 -5.39 -5.74
N THR A 42 4.67 -6.31 -4.93
CA THR A 42 4.72 -7.75 -5.19
C THR A 42 3.28 -8.24 -5.31
N PRO A 43 2.61 -8.01 -6.47
CA PRO A 43 1.26 -8.50 -6.69
C PRO A 43 1.22 -10.02 -6.65
N SER A 44 0.15 -10.57 -6.07
CA SER A 44 -0.12 -12.01 -6.06
C SER A 44 1.06 -12.86 -5.56
N GLN A 45 1.73 -12.44 -4.48
CA GLN A 45 2.83 -13.17 -3.86
C GLN A 45 2.36 -14.56 -3.42
N MET A 46 2.95 -15.59 -4.04
CA MET A 46 2.69 -16.99 -3.70
C MET A 46 3.10 -17.28 -2.26
N GLN A 47 2.28 -18.09 -1.59
CA GLN A 47 2.55 -18.58 -0.25
C GLN A 47 2.50 -20.10 -0.26
N ASP A 48 3.48 -20.75 0.35
CA ASP A 48 3.49 -22.20 0.48
C ASP A 48 3.15 -22.58 1.91
N ILE A 49 2.29 -23.59 2.08
CA ILE A 49 2.09 -24.19 3.42
C ILE A 49 3.29 -25.07 3.80
N ASP A 50 3.91 -25.70 2.81
CA ASP A 50 5.08 -26.55 2.96
C ASP A 50 5.84 -26.63 1.63
N SER A 51 7.17 -26.66 1.73
CA SER A 51 8.09 -26.79 0.61
C SER A 51 9.35 -27.54 1.04
N TYR A 52 9.67 -28.64 0.34
CA TYR A 52 10.83 -29.47 0.61
C TYR A 52 11.43 -30.06 -0.68
N VAL A 53 12.71 -30.46 -0.62
CA VAL A 53 13.37 -31.20 -1.69
C VAL A 53 13.27 -32.70 -1.39
N ASN A 54 12.73 -33.48 -2.31
CA ASN A 54 12.59 -34.93 -2.09
C ASN A 54 13.92 -35.68 -2.29
N GLY A 55 13.94 -36.99 -2.02
CA GLY A 55 15.14 -37.83 -2.16
C GLY A 55 15.72 -37.91 -3.58
N ASN A 56 14.99 -37.43 -4.59
CA ASN A 56 15.43 -37.34 -5.98
C ASN A 56 15.89 -35.92 -6.37
N GLY A 57 15.97 -34.98 -5.42
CA GLY A 57 16.41 -33.60 -5.67
C GLY A 57 15.34 -32.66 -6.24
N TYR A 58 14.08 -33.09 -6.38
CA TYR A 58 13.02 -32.23 -6.90
C TYR A 58 12.35 -31.42 -5.79
N LEU A 59 12.19 -30.12 -6.02
CA LEU A 59 11.37 -29.25 -5.17
C LEU A 59 9.90 -29.67 -5.26
N LYS A 60 9.32 -30.00 -4.11
CA LYS A 60 7.89 -30.21 -3.91
C LYS A 60 7.35 -29.03 -3.14
N ARG A 61 6.27 -28.43 -3.64
CA ARG A 61 5.60 -27.27 -3.05
C ARG A 61 4.13 -27.56 -2.88
N LYS A 62 3.56 -27.14 -1.76
CA LYS A 62 2.10 -27.08 -1.56
C LYS A 62 1.69 -25.62 -1.46
N VAL A 63 1.41 -25.02 -2.61
CA VAL A 63 1.04 -23.61 -2.74
C VAL A 63 -0.39 -23.40 -2.23
N LEU A 64 -0.60 -22.34 -1.45
CA LEU A 64 -1.92 -21.91 -0.98
C LEU A 64 -2.72 -21.28 -2.11
N LYS A 65 -4.05 -21.43 -2.06
CA LYS A 65 -4.96 -20.84 -3.06
C LYS A 65 -4.95 -19.31 -3.04
N HIS A 66 -4.75 -18.71 -1.87
CA HIS A 66 -4.71 -17.26 -1.71
C HIS A 66 -3.28 -16.73 -1.79
N HIS A 67 -3.09 -15.74 -2.66
CA HIS A 67 -1.81 -15.09 -2.90
C HIS A 67 -1.90 -13.66 -2.39
N ARG A 68 -1.00 -13.25 -1.51
CA ARG A 68 -1.06 -11.92 -0.89
C ARG A 68 -0.31 -10.91 -1.71
N THR A 69 -0.87 -9.74 -1.91
CA THR A 69 -0.17 -8.61 -2.47
C THR A 69 0.50 -7.80 -1.36
N LYS A 70 1.74 -7.37 -1.61
CA LYS A 70 2.47 -6.44 -0.74
C LYS A 70 2.86 -5.20 -1.53
N ILE A 71 2.58 -4.02 -0.97
CA ILE A 71 2.99 -2.74 -1.52
C ILE A 71 3.75 -1.99 -0.43
N GLU A 72 4.97 -1.55 -0.69
CA GLU A 72 5.77 -0.80 0.28
C GLU A 72 6.49 0.37 -0.38
N TRP A 73 6.63 1.47 0.35
CA TRP A 73 7.38 2.63 -0.10
C TRP A 73 7.88 3.45 1.09
N ASN A 74 8.83 4.33 0.81
CA ASN A 74 9.26 5.35 1.75
C ASN A 74 8.80 6.73 1.24
N THR A 75 8.44 7.62 2.16
CA THR A 75 8.27 9.03 1.84
C THR A 75 9.64 9.70 1.66
N PRO A 76 9.76 10.81 0.93
CA PRO A 76 10.88 11.71 1.15
C PRO A 76 10.80 12.34 2.56
N TYR A 77 11.75 13.23 2.88
CA TYR A 77 11.60 14.11 4.05
C TYR A 77 10.29 14.88 3.94
N LEU A 78 9.52 14.89 5.01
CA LEU A 78 8.23 15.58 5.03
C LEU A 78 8.25 16.76 6.00
N THR A 79 7.66 17.86 5.57
CA THR A 79 7.23 18.92 6.50
C THR A 79 6.11 18.39 7.39
N TYR A 80 5.89 19.06 8.52
CA TYR A 80 4.72 18.78 9.37
C TYR A 80 3.41 18.81 8.59
N GLU A 81 3.23 19.81 7.72
CA GLU A 81 2.02 19.98 6.92
C GLU A 81 1.81 18.83 5.93
N ASP A 82 2.85 18.45 5.18
CA ASP A 82 2.76 17.35 4.21
C ASP A 82 2.51 16.01 4.90
N LYS A 83 3.18 15.76 6.04
CA LYS A 83 2.91 14.59 6.87
C LYS A 83 1.45 14.57 7.32
N CYS A 84 0.90 15.70 7.79
CA CYS A 84 -0.50 15.78 8.20
C CYS A 84 -1.47 15.50 7.04
N LYS A 85 -1.19 16.01 5.83
CA LYS A 85 -1.99 15.72 4.63
C LYS A 85 -1.95 14.24 4.25
N LEU A 86 -0.78 13.60 4.29
CA LEU A 86 -0.62 12.16 4.03
C LEU A 86 -1.41 11.31 5.03
N ILE A 87 -1.24 11.57 6.32
CA ILE A 87 -1.95 10.83 7.38
C ILE A 87 -3.46 11.08 7.28
N LYS A 88 -3.91 12.29 6.94
CA LYS A 88 -5.33 12.56 6.71
C LYS A 88 -5.87 11.72 5.55
N ALA A 89 -5.16 11.63 4.42
CA ALA A 89 -5.57 10.81 3.28
C ALA A 89 -5.70 9.32 3.65
N ILE A 90 -4.72 8.78 4.38
CA ILE A 90 -4.75 7.39 4.87
C ILE A 90 -5.93 7.17 5.82
N ARG A 91 -6.14 8.08 6.79
CA ARG A 91 -7.26 8.00 7.74
C ARG A 91 -8.62 8.18 7.10
N THR A 92 -8.73 8.96 6.02
CA THR A 92 -9.94 9.00 5.20
C THR A 92 -10.19 7.64 4.59
N GLY A 93 -9.14 7.00 4.04
CA GLY A 93 -9.26 5.69 3.43
C GLY A 93 -9.70 4.58 4.41
N TYR A 94 -9.25 4.64 5.67
CA TYR A 94 -9.72 3.74 6.74
C TYR A 94 -11.20 3.85 7.07
N LYS A 95 -11.89 4.91 6.63
CA LYS A 95 -13.31 5.12 6.91
C LYS A 95 -14.22 4.69 5.76
N GLN A 96 -13.66 4.30 4.62
CA GLN A 96 -14.43 3.98 3.43
C GLN A 96 -14.75 2.49 3.36
N GLY A 97 -16.00 2.16 3.07
CA GLY A 97 -16.47 0.79 2.85
C GLY A 97 -16.05 -0.17 3.96
N GLU A 98 -15.27 -1.20 3.61
CA GLU A 98 -14.77 -2.20 4.56
C GLU A 98 -13.49 -1.79 5.30
N GLY A 99 -13.11 -0.51 5.22
CA GLY A 99 -12.01 0.06 5.98
C GLY A 99 -12.29 0.07 7.48
N SER A 100 -11.21 0.10 8.27
CA SER A 100 -11.32 0.29 9.72
C SER A 100 -10.08 0.97 10.26
N TYR A 101 -10.28 1.99 11.10
CA TYR A 101 -9.18 2.67 11.79
C TYR A 101 -8.51 1.76 12.83
N GLU A 102 -9.29 0.90 13.50
CA GLU A 102 -8.82 0.06 14.61
C GLU A 102 -7.88 -1.04 14.13
N SER A 103 -8.26 -1.73 13.05
CA SER A 103 -7.44 -2.76 12.40
C SER A 103 -6.53 -2.22 11.29
N ARG A 104 -6.57 -0.90 11.05
CA ARG A 104 -5.84 -0.21 9.96
C ARG A 104 -6.09 -0.83 8.60
N THR A 105 -7.33 -1.23 8.38
CA THR A 105 -7.80 -1.84 7.14
C THR A 105 -8.12 -0.76 6.11
N ILE A 106 -7.63 -0.94 4.89
CA ILE A 106 -7.84 -0.01 3.78
C ILE A 106 -8.06 -0.79 2.47
N HIS A 107 -8.99 -0.32 1.64
CA HIS A 107 -9.18 -0.83 0.28
C HIS A 107 -8.39 0.02 -0.70
N ALA A 108 -7.31 -0.51 -1.26
CA ALA A 108 -6.44 0.25 -2.17
C ALA A 108 -6.57 -0.24 -3.61
N ARG A 109 -6.43 0.68 -4.56
CA ARG A 109 -6.25 0.37 -5.99
C ARG A 109 -4.78 0.50 -6.33
N TYR A 110 -4.26 -0.43 -7.10
CA TYR A 110 -2.85 -0.49 -7.45
C TYR A 110 -2.65 -1.06 -8.85
N TYR A 111 -1.52 -0.72 -9.49
CA TYR A 111 -1.15 -1.30 -10.77
C TYR A 111 -0.57 -2.70 -10.56
N ASN A 112 -1.09 -3.69 -11.29
CA ASN A 112 -0.65 -5.07 -11.21
C ASN A 112 0.11 -5.44 -12.50
N ASP A 113 1.43 -5.55 -12.39
CA ASP A 113 2.31 -5.86 -13.53
C ASP A 113 2.08 -7.24 -14.14
N TRP A 114 1.48 -8.21 -13.41
CA TRP A 114 1.13 -9.51 -13.98
C TRP A 114 -0.05 -9.44 -14.95
N GLU A 115 -1.00 -8.55 -14.67
CA GLU A 115 -2.26 -8.42 -15.43
C GLU A 115 -2.20 -7.29 -16.47
N ASP A 116 -1.14 -6.48 -16.43
CA ASP A 116 -1.05 -5.21 -17.17
C ASP A 116 -2.34 -4.38 -17.01
N ASP A 117 -2.86 -4.32 -15.77
CA ASP A 117 -4.10 -3.64 -15.39
C ASP A 117 -4.08 -3.24 -13.90
N TYR A 118 -5.10 -2.50 -13.49
CA TYR A 118 -5.34 -2.11 -12.12
C TYR A 118 -6.12 -3.19 -11.38
N SER A 119 -5.61 -3.57 -10.22
CA SER A 119 -6.30 -4.42 -9.27
C SER A 119 -6.70 -3.60 -8.03
N THR A 120 -7.65 -4.14 -7.28
CA THR A 120 -8.04 -3.63 -5.96
C THR A 120 -7.87 -4.72 -4.94
N GLY A 121 -7.52 -4.36 -3.71
CA GLY A 121 -7.37 -5.32 -2.63
C GLY A 121 -7.71 -4.72 -1.28
N LYS A 122 -8.00 -5.59 -0.33
CA LYS A 122 -8.17 -5.24 1.08
C LYS A 122 -6.86 -5.48 1.81
N PHE A 123 -6.31 -4.41 2.35
CA PHE A 123 -4.99 -4.43 2.99
C PHE A 123 -5.09 -4.02 4.45
N TYR A 124 -4.13 -4.47 5.26
CA TYR A 124 -3.82 -3.81 6.52
C TYR A 124 -2.53 -2.99 6.36
N MET A 125 -2.48 -1.85 7.04
CA MET A 125 -1.26 -1.07 7.19
C MET A 125 -0.59 -1.42 8.54
N PRO A 126 0.65 -1.94 8.54
CA PRO A 126 1.39 -2.22 9.77
C PRO A 126 1.65 -0.97 10.62
N ASP A 127 2.31 -1.17 11.76
CA ASP A 127 2.82 -0.06 12.57
C ASP A 127 3.76 0.87 11.82
N VAL A 128 3.39 2.15 11.81
CA VAL A 128 4.15 3.22 11.17
C VAL A 128 5.03 3.88 12.23
N GLN A 129 6.34 3.75 12.06
CA GLN A 129 7.31 4.46 12.87
C GLN A 129 7.53 5.87 12.31
N PHE A 130 7.21 6.89 13.10
CA PHE A 130 7.51 8.29 12.75
C PHE A 130 8.88 8.67 13.28
N GLN A 131 9.78 9.10 12.39
CA GLN A 131 11.13 9.53 12.73
C GLN A 131 11.24 11.05 12.57
N TYR A 132 11.80 11.72 13.58
CA TYR A 132 11.91 13.17 13.63
C TYR A 132 13.33 13.61 13.28
N GLY A 133 13.45 14.53 12.31
CA GLY A 133 14.73 15.12 11.87
C GLY A 133 15.11 16.39 12.63
N GLY A 134 14.34 16.76 13.66
CA GLY A 134 14.45 18.04 14.36
C GLY A 134 13.33 19.02 13.97
N LEU A 135 13.56 20.31 14.19
CA LEU A 135 12.63 21.38 13.88
C LEU A 135 13.06 22.13 12.61
N TYR A 136 12.08 22.47 11.78
CA TYR A 136 12.22 23.31 10.59
C TYR A 136 11.15 24.40 10.66
N HIS A 137 11.57 25.67 10.71
CA HIS A 137 10.69 26.83 10.95
C HIS A 137 9.74 26.66 12.16
N GLY A 138 10.25 26.10 13.26
CA GLY A 138 9.48 25.90 14.49
C GLY A 138 8.52 24.70 14.49
N ALA A 139 8.44 23.94 13.40
CA ALA A 139 7.61 22.73 13.29
C ALA A 139 8.47 21.48 13.08
N PRO A 140 8.00 20.28 13.47
CA PRO A 140 8.76 19.05 13.24
C PRO A 140 8.99 18.77 11.75
N MET A 141 10.23 18.46 11.39
CA MET A 141 10.57 17.80 10.14
C MET A 141 10.59 16.29 10.37
N TYR A 142 10.09 15.52 9.40
CA TYR A 142 10.08 14.07 9.44
C TYR A 142 11.14 13.53 8.49
N LEU A 143 11.96 12.60 9.00
CA LEU A 143 12.81 11.75 8.16
C LEU A 143 11.92 10.84 7.30
N PRO A 144 12.46 10.18 6.24
CA PRO A 144 11.71 9.21 5.44
C PRO A 144 10.91 8.22 6.29
N ILE A 145 9.60 8.16 6.06
CA ILE A 145 8.67 7.27 6.78
C ILE A 145 8.41 6.07 5.88
N ARG A 146 8.63 4.87 6.41
CA ARG A 146 8.26 3.63 5.73
C ARG A 146 6.76 3.37 5.88
N LEU A 147 6.09 3.13 4.76
CA LEU A 147 4.68 2.75 4.68
C LEU A 147 4.55 1.43 3.92
N ALA A 148 3.61 0.60 4.34
CA ALA A 148 3.32 -0.66 3.68
C ALA A 148 1.82 -0.98 3.73
N LEU A 149 1.35 -1.65 2.70
CA LEU A 149 0.05 -2.30 2.61
C LEU A 149 0.27 -3.78 2.37
N ILE A 150 -0.30 -4.61 3.24
CA ILE A 150 -0.20 -6.07 3.15
C ILE A 150 -1.61 -6.62 3.03
N GLU A 151 -1.87 -7.37 1.96
CA GLU A 151 -3.19 -7.95 1.69
C GLU A 151 -3.52 -8.99 2.76
N TYR A 152 -4.79 -9.01 3.19
CA TYR A 152 -5.32 -10.05 4.09
C TYR A 152 -5.21 -11.44 3.45
#